data_AF-A0A960PWS0-F1
#
_entry.id   AF-A0A960PWS0-F1
#
_cell.length_a   1.000
_cell.length_b   1.000
_cell.length_c   1.000
_cell.angle_alpha   90.00
_cell.angle_beta   90.00
_cell.angle_gamma   90.00
#
_symmetry.space_group_name_H-M   'P 1'
#
loop_
_entity.id
_entity.type
_entity.pdbx_description
1 polymer ?
#
loop_
_entity_poly.entity_id
_entity_poly.type
_entity_poly.pdbx_seq_one_letter_code
_entity_poly.pdbx_strand_id
1 'polypeptide(L)'
;MKSISIILVTIWAGSVSAQTMFGVAHQGSDGMADLYTIDTVTGVATLVGPLGFERCGSIDMGPDGMIYGHAERADGSNIGVLITIDPYTGAGTEIGPTGLNSVADLSFRADGTLFLYDGANDPEHTLFTVNTMTGATTLVGDTGLSFAPGNGMTFFGSTLYLAQDTSLYTLNQATGMATLATALTIGPPPTSFYRFGGLEDAGGTLYGILNDGGTGSGPNYLTTIDPITGAVTIIGQTANGMDGITFGTIVLPVPSMSPSIMIVFVALLAGVAIFLVRRSN
;
A
#
# COMPACT_ATOMS: atom_id res chain seq x y z
N MET A 1 -29.44 -33.28 -45.05
CA MET A 1 -29.09 -33.28 -43.62
C MET A 1 -28.01 -32.23 -43.40
N LYS A 2 -28.34 -31.10 -42.78
CA LYS A 2 -27.35 -30.06 -42.43
C LYS A 2 -26.81 -30.39 -41.03
N SER A 3 -25.49 -30.55 -40.92
CA SER A 3 -24.82 -30.79 -39.63
C SER A 3 -24.88 -29.52 -38.78
N ILE A 4 -25.36 -29.61 -37.54
CA ILE A 4 -25.29 -28.54 -36.54
C ILE A 4 -24.18 -28.94 -35.57
N SER A 5 -23.04 -28.23 -35.65
CA SER A 5 -21.94 -28.39 -34.69
C SER A 5 -22.25 -27.58 -33.44
N ILE A 6 -22.35 -28.25 -32.29
CA ILE A 6 -22.43 -27.60 -30.97
C ILE A 6 -21.00 -27.53 -30.43
N ILE A 7 -20.46 -26.32 -30.30
CA ILE A 7 -19.18 -26.08 -29.64
C ILE A 7 -19.43 -26.05 -28.13
N LEU A 8 -18.85 -27.01 -27.41
CA LEU A 8 -18.80 -27.01 -25.96
C LEU A 8 -17.74 -25.98 -25.54
N VAL A 9 -18.16 -24.82 -25.04
CA VAL A 9 -17.25 -23.82 -24.45
C VAL A 9 -17.06 -24.18 -22.98
N THR A 10 -15.93 -24.78 -22.64
CA THR A 10 -15.51 -24.97 -21.25
C THR A 10 -15.03 -23.62 -20.72
N ILE A 11 -15.78 -23.00 -19.81
CA ILE A 11 -15.38 -21.77 -19.12
C ILE A 11 -14.49 -22.21 -17.96
N TRP A 12 -13.18 -22.01 -18.06
CA TRP A 12 -12.28 -22.18 -16.93
C TRP A 12 -12.53 -21.07 -15.92
N ALA A 13 -12.61 -21.40 -14.63
CA ALA A 13 -12.44 -20.43 -13.55
C ALA A 13 -10.96 -20.02 -13.54
N GLY A 14 -10.61 -19.05 -14.38
CA GLY A 14 -9.34 -18.35 -14.26
C GLY A 14 -9.42 -17.38 -13.09
N SER A 15 -8.36 -17.25 -12.31
CA SER A 15 -8.18 -16.12 -11.41
C SER A 15 -7.60 -14.95 -12.19
N VAL A 16 -8.16 -13.75 -12.03
CA VAL A 16 -7.52 -12.52 -12.53
C VAL A 16 -6.69 -11.96 -11.39
N SER A 17 -5.38 -11.89 -11.62
CA SER A 17 -4.47 -11.10 -10.78
C SER A 17 -4.55 -9.66 -11.25
N ALA A 18 -4.94 -8.76 -10.37
CA ALA A 18 -4.87 -7.33 -10.61
C ALA A 18 -3.87 -6.73 -9.63
N GLN A 19 -2.92 -5.95 -10.14
CA GLN A 19 -2.08 -5.14 -9.28
C GLN A 19 -2.93 -3.98 -8.76
N THR A 20 -2.89 -3.77 -7.45
CA THR A 20 -3.73 -2.79 -6.74
C THR A 20 -2.83 -2.00 -5.80
N MET A 21 -2.98 -0.68 -5.84
CA MET A 21 -2.38 0.19 -4.83
C MET A 21 -3.33 0.26 -3.63
N PHE A 22 -2.78 0.03 -2.46
CA PHE A 22 -3.45 0.21 -1.18
C PHE A 22 -2.88 1.43 -0.48
N GLY A 23 -3.68 2.01 0.41
CA GLY A 23 -3.20 3.03 1.32
C GLY A 23 -3.96 3.01 2.64
N VAL A 24 -3.31 3.48 3.69
CA VAL A 24 -3.90 3.67 5.01
C VAL A 24 -4.08 5.16 5.27
N ALA A 25 -5.24 5.50 5.84
CA ALA A 25 -5.52 6.86 6.26
C ALA A 25 -6.03 6.90 7.70
N HIS A 26 -5.59 7.92 8.44
CA HIS A 26 -6.09 8.23 9.78
C HIS A 26 -6.10 9.74 10.02
N GLN A 27 -6.80 10.18 11.07
CA GLN A 27 -6.94 11.60 11.40
C GLN A 27 -6.81 11.83 12.91
N GLY A 28 -5.96 12.78 13.30
CA GLY A 28 -5.73 13.11 14.71
C GLY A 28 -4.79 12.15 15.43
N SER A 29 -4.53 12.49 16.70
CA SER A 29 -3.52 11.83 17.56
C SER A 29 -3.92 10.45 18.07
N ASP A 30 -5.18 10.06 17.93
CA ASP A 30 -5.75 8.77 18.39
C ASP A 30 -6.81 8.32 17.35
N GLY A 31 -6.57 8.68 16.08
CA GLY A 31 -7.50 8.40 14.99
C GLY A 31 -7.46 6.94 14.58
N MET A 32 -8.63 6.30 14.52
CA MET A 32 -8.78 4.99 13.89
C MET A 32 -8.32 5.05 12.43
N ALA A 33 -7.60 4.02 12.01
CA ALA A 33 -7.10 3.89 10.65
C ALA A 33 -8.00 2.99 9.80
N ASP A 34 -8.15 3.36 8.53
CA ASP A 34 -8.90 2.63 7.52
C ASP A 34 -8.00 2.27 6.34
N LEU A 35 -8.26 1.12 5.71
CA LEU A 35 -7.62 0.68 4.48
C LEU A 35 -8.42 1.14 3.26
N TYR A 36 -7.72 1.62 2.24
CA TYR A 36 -8.26 2.04 0.96
C TYR A 36 -7.54 1.35 -0.19
N THR A 37 -8.23 1.16 -1.32
CA THR A 37 -7.59 1.02 -2.64
C THR A 37 -7.46 2.38 -3.28
N ILE A 38 -6.40 2.62 -4.06
CA ILE A 38 -6.16 3.89 -4.76
C ILE A 38 -6.06 3.63 -6.27
N ASP A 39 -6.81 4.39 -7.06
CA ASP A 39 -6.66 4.42 -8.51
C ASP A 39 -5.39 5.20 -8.88
N THR A 40 -4.38 4.54 -9.45
CA THR A 40 -3.09 5.16 -9.80
C THR A 40 -3.17 6.13 -10.98
N VAL A 41 -4.28 6.15 -11.72
CA VAL A 41 -4.50 7.09 -12.83
C VAL A 41 -5.13 8.39 -12.34
N THR A 42 -6.01 8.31 -11.34
CA THR A 42 -6.81 9.46 -10.88
C THR A 42 -6.48 9.93 -9.46
N GLY A 43 -5.78 9.12 -8.67
CA GLY A 43 -5.52 9.34 -7.25
C GLY A 43 -6.71 9.05 -6.33
N VAL A 44 -7.87 8.66 -6.88
CA VAL A 44 -9.10 8.47 -6.10
C VAL A 44 -8.99 7.23 -5.21
N ALA A 45 -9.21 7.43 -3.91
CA ALA A 45 -9.26 6.37 -2.92
C ALA A 45 -10.69 5.81 -2.76
N THR A 46 -10.79 4.49 -2.62
CA THR A 46 -12.04 3.76 -2.31
C THR A 46 -11.84 2.95 -1.04
N LEU A 47 -12.74 3.11 -0.06
CA LEU A 47 -12.65 2.42 1.23
C LEU A 47 -12.77 0.90 1.06
N VAL A 48 -11.86 0.17 1.70
CA VAL A 48 -11.91 -1.29 1.83
C VAL A 48 -12.55 -1.66 3.16
N GLY A 49 -12.02 -1.14 4.27
CA GLY A 49 -12.55 -1.40 5.60
C GLY A 49 -11.61 -0.94 6.74
N PRO A 50 -12.09 -1.01 7.99
CA PRO A 50 -11.36 -0.54 9.15
C PRO A 50 -10.25 -1.50 9.58
N LEU A 51 -9.10 -0.96 10.00
CA LEU A 51 -7.99 -1.76 10.56
C LEU A 51 -8.32 -2.27 11.97
N GLY A 52 -9.05 -1.49 12.76
CA GLY A 52 -9.22 -1.74 14.20
C GLY A 52 -8.03 -1.30 15.05
N PHE A 53 -7.13 -0.51 14.47
CA PHE A 53 -5.96 0.10 15.12
C PHE A 53 -5.97 1.60 14.87
N GLU A 54 -5.28 2.33 15.75
CA GLU A 54 -5.12 3.77 15.63
C GLU A 54 -3.83 4.10 14.88
N ARG A 55 -3.81 5.23 14.19
CA ARG A 55 -2.59 5.86 13.64
C ARG A 55 -1.69 4.94 12.84
N CYS A 56 -2.28 4.07 12.02
CA CYS A 56 -1.50 3.33 11.04
C CYS A 56 -1.09 4.28 9.91
N GLY A 57 0.18 4.67 9.92
CA GLY A 57 0.75 5.63 8.95
C GLY A 57 1.73 5.00 7.95
N SER A 58 2.09 3.73 8.14
CA SER A 58 3.08 3.04 7.30
C SER A 58 2.66 1.61 7.01
N ILE A 59 2.80 1.21 5.75
CA ILE A 59 2.42 -0.12 5.26
C ILE A 59 3.33 -0.58 4.13
N ASP A 60 3.55 -1.90 4.02
CA ASP A 60 4.15 -2.50 2.84
C ASP A 60 3.67 -3.95 2.64
N MET A 61 3.64 -4.42 1.40
CA MET A 61 3.18 -5.73 1.01
C MET A 61 4.25 -6.78 1.32
N GLY A 62 3.91 -7.70 2.21
CA GLY A 62 4.76 -8.82 2.57
C GLY A 62 4.86 -9.87 1.46
N PRO A 63 5.91 -10.70 1.47
CA PRO A 63 6.07 -11.80 0.50
C PRO A 63 5.03 -12.92 0.67
N ASP A 64 4.27 -12.91 1.76
CA ASP A 64 3.14 -13.81 2.05
C ASP A 64 1.81 -13.32 1.47
N GLY A 65 1.78 -12.13 0.87
CA GLY A 65 0.59 -11.51 0.30
C GLY A 65 -0.31 -10.78 1.31
N MET A 66 0.16 -10.62 2.55
CA MET A 66 -0.48 -9.74 3.54
C MET A 66 0.19 -8.37 3.53
N ILE A 67 -0.57 -7.33 3.86
CA ILE A 67 0.01 -6.01 4.10
C ILE A 67 0.54 -6.00 5.53
N TYR A 68 1.78 -5.57 5.75
CA TYR A 68 2.30 -5.29 7.07
C TYR A 68 2.22 -3.80 7.33
N GLY A 69 1.95 -3.39 8.56
CA GLY A 69 1.91 -1.98 8.94
C GLY A 69 2.39 -1.74 10.35
N HIS A 70 2.79 -0.50 10.65
CA HIS A 70 2.96 -0.04 12.03
C HIS A 70 1.75 0.80 12.43
N ALA A 71 1.20 0.52 13.60
CA ALA A 71 0.02 1.20 14.15
C ALA A 71 0.11 1.30 15.67
N GLU A 72 -0.81 2.04 16.28
CA GLU A 72 -1.00 2.10 17.73
C GLU A 72 -2.20 1.24 18.17
N ARG A 73 -2.09 0.61 19.33
CA ARG A 73 -3.22 -0.12 19.94
C ARG A 73 -4.35 0.84 20.32
N ALA A 74 -5.56 0.53 19.88
CA ALA A 74 -6.78 1.24 20.22
C ALA A 74 -7.35 0.86 21.61
N ASP A 75 -6.47 0.80 22.62
CA ASP A 75 -6.79 0.47 24.01
C ASP A 75 -6.40 1.61 24.99
N GLY A 76 -5.95 2.74 24.45
CA GLY A 76 -5.47 3.91 25.21
C GLY A 76 -4.06 3.77 25.77
N SER A 77 -3.33 2.70 25.43
CA SER A 77 -1.93 2.50 25.82
C SER A 77 -0.93 3.25 24.93
N ASN A 78 -1.36 3.62 23.71
CA ASN A 78 -0.55 4.24 22.66
C ASN A 78 0.73 3.45 22.35
N ILE A 79 0.68 2.12 22.51
CA ILE A 79 1.81 1.23 22.21
C ILE A 79 1.88 1.00 20.70
N GLY A 80 3.02 1.33 20.11
CA GLY A 80 3.36 1.01 18.73
C GLY A 80 3.54 -0.50 18.51
N VAL A 81 2.80 -1.04 17.55
CA VAL A 81 2.76 -2.46 17.21
C VAL A 81 2.94 -2.68 15.72
N LEU A 82 3.58 -3.79 15.36
CA LEU A 82 3.53 -4.35 14.03
C LEU A 82 2.21 -5.11 13.87
N ILE A 83 1.51 -4.89 12.77
CA ILE A 83 0.26 -5.57 12.41
C ILE A 83 0.37 -6.16 11.01
N THR A 84 -0.40 -7.21 10.74
CA THR A 84 -0.80 -7.58 9.38
C THR A 84 -2.19 -7.05 9.08
N ILE A 85 -2.48 -6.73 7.83
CA ILE A 85 -3.77 -6.20 7.36
C ILE A 85 -4.22 -7.08 6.19
N ASP A 86 -5.46 -7.57 6.27
CA ASP A 86 -6.09 -8.31 5.17
C ASP A 86 -6.48 -7.33 4.04
N PRO A 87 -5.91 -7.45 2.83
CA PRO A 87 -6.18 -6.53 1.73
C PRO A 87 -7.62 -6.58 1.20
N TYR A 88 -8.41 -7.60 1.55
CA TYR A 88 -9.80 -7.74 1.11
C TYR A 88 -10.81 -7.13 2.08
N THR A 89 -10.50 -7.12 3.37
CA THR A 89 -11.43 -6.68 4.43
C THR A 89 -10.97 -5.43 5.16
N GLY A 90 -9.67 -5.09 5.06
CA GLY A 90 -9.03 -4.05 5.84
C GLY A 90 -8.73 -4.46 7.28
N ALA A 91 -9.14 -5.64 7.74
CA ALA A 91 -9.00 -6.04 9.13
C ALA A 91 -7.53 -6.25 9.52
N GLY A 92 -7.09 -5.54 10.56
CA GLY A 92 -5.77 -5.69 11.15
C GLY A 92 -5.69 -6.87 12.12
N THR A 93 -4.51 -7.47 12.25
CA THR A 93 -4.15 -8.45 13.28
C THR A 93 -2.80 -8.09 13.87
N GLU A 94 -2.72 -7.98 15.19
CA GLU A 94 -1.47 -7.66 15.87
C GLU A 94 -0.47 -8.81 15.77
N ILE A 95 0.78 -8.49 15.42
CA ILE A 95 1.93 -9.39 15.55
C ILE A 95 2.60 -9.17 16.91
N GLY A 96 2.92 -7.93 17.25
CA GLY A 96 3.52 -7.59 18.53
C GLY A 96 4.15 -6.19 18.58
N PRO A 97 4.62 -5.77 19.77
CA PRO A 97 5.17 -4.44 19.97
C PRO A 97 6.51 -4.26 19.24
N THR A 98 6.70 -3.10 18.62
CA THR A 98 7.99 -2.76 17.98
C THR A 98 9.02 -2.20 18.94
N GLY A 99 8.56 -1.73 20.11
CA GLY A 99 9.38 -0.98 21.06
C GLY A 99 9.63 0.46 20.63
N LEU A 100 8.97 0.92 19.55
CA LEU A 100 9.13 2.25 18.97
C LEU A 100 7.78 2.98 18.95
N ASN A 101 7.79 4.28 19.24
CA ASN A 101 6.59 5.11 19.37
C ASN A 101 6.47 6.20 18.28
N SER A 102 7.43 6.30 17.36
CA SER A 102 7.43 7.32 16.29
C SER A 102 7.94 6.76 14.98
N VAL A 103 7.46 5.56 14.66
CA VAL A 103 7.72 4.94 13.37
C VAL A 103 7.10 5.77 12.28
N ALA A 104 7.91 6.05 11.28
CA ALA A 104 7.57 7.00 10.26
C ALA A 104 7.24 6.28 8.94
N ASP A 105 8.03 5.28 8.56
CA ASP A 105 7.66 4.36 7.48
C ASP A 105 8.35 2.99 7.59
N LEU A 106 7.90 2.01 6.79
CA LEU A 106 8.49 0.68 6.70
C LEU A 106 8.51 0.16 5.25
N SER A 107 9.46 -0.71 4.92
CA SER A 107 9.51 -1.32 3.59
C SER A 107 10.25 -2.67 3.58
N PHE A 108 9.71 -3.62 2.84
CA PHE A 108 10.31 -4.92 2.59
C PHE A 108 11.37 -4.84 1.50
N ARG A 109 12.53 -5.40 1.82
CA ARG A 109 13.50 -5.76 0.79
C ARG A 109 13.04 -7.04 0.10
N ALA A 110 13.47 -7.24 -1.15
CA ALA A 110 13.17 -8.43 -1.95
C ALA A 110 13.55 -9.78 -1.32
N ASP A 111 14.40 -9.82 -0.29
CA ASP A 111 14.74 -11.03 0.46
C ASP A 111 13.82 -11.30 1.66
N GLY A 112 12.78 -10.48 1.85
CA GLY A 112 11.83 -10.57 2.95
C GLY A 112 12.26 -9.85 4.23
N THR A 113 13.42 -9.17 4.22
CA THR A 113 13.82 -8.34 5.38
C THR A 113 12.97 -7.09 5.44
N LEU A 114 12.21 -6.91 6.53
CA LEU A 114 11.45 -5.69 6.79
C LEU A 114 12.36 -4.64 7.42
N PHE A 115 12.52 -3.51 6.75
CA PHE A 115 13.15 -2.31 7.28
C PHE A 115 12.09 -1.36 7.83
N LEU A 116 12.43 -0.64 8.88
CA LEU A 116 11.55 0.29 9.56
C LEU A 116 12.37 1.52 9.94
N TYR A 117 11.82 2.69 9.66
CA TYR A 117 12.45 3.98 9.96
C TYR A 117 11.76 4.65 11.14
N ASP A 118 12.52 4.92 12.19
CA ASP A 118 12.07 5.70 13.33
C ASP A 118 12.37 7.18 13.10
N GLY A 119 11.33 8.00 13.06
CA GLY A 119 11.43 9.45 12.88
C GLY A 119 11.42 10.24 14.20
N ALA A 120 11.49 9.57 15.36
CA ALA A 120 11.53 10.21 16.66
C ALA A 120 12.82 11.04 16.90
N ASN A 121 12.78 11.79 18.01
CA ASN A 121 13.95 12.45 18.57
C ASN A 121 14.58 11.58 19.69
N ASP A 122 15.79 11.07 19.42
CA ASP A 122 16.88 10.65 20.34
C ASP A 122 16.88 9.20 20.94
N PRO A 123 17.94 8.38 20.68
CA PRO A 123 18.96 8.59 19.64
C PRO A 123 18.31 8.56 18.26
N GLU A 124 18.91 9.30 17.33
CA GLU A 124 18.25 10.00 16.22
C GLU A 124 17.60 9.08 15.17
N HIS A 125 16.88 9.68 14.22
CA HIS A 125 16.45 9.15 12.92
C HIS A 125 17.16 7.86 12.53
N THR A 126 16.59 6.72 12.91
CA THR A 126 17.32 5.44 12.91
C THR A 126 16.62 4.42 12.04
N LEU A 127 17.45 3.63 11.38
CA LEU A 127 17.00 2.50 10.59
C LEU A 127 17.04 1.24 11.44
N PHE A 128 15.95 0.48 11.42
CA PHE A 128 15.81 -0.81 12.08
C PHE A 128 15.47 -1.90 11.06
N THR A 129 15.75 -3.15 11.44
CA THR A 129 15.08 -4.32 10.87
C THR A 129 14.06 -4.85 11.87
N VAL A 130 13.03 -5.56 11.38
CA VAL A 130 11.93 -6.04 12.20
C VAL A 130 11.80 -7.56 12.10
N ASN A 131 11.61 -8.23 13.23
CA ASN A 131 11.19 -9.62 13.27
C ASN A 131 9.67 -9.70 13.02
N THR A 132 9.26 -10.16 11.83
CA THR A 132 7.85 -10.22 11.43
C THR A 132 7.02 -11.26 12.18
N MET A 133 7.61 -12.12 13.02
CA MET A 133 6.86 -13.03 13.89
C MET A 133 6.56 -12.43 15.27
N THR A 134 7.35 -11.46 15.73
CA THR A 134 7.23 -10.92 17.10
C THR A 134 7.04 -9.41 17.17
N GLY A 135 7.25 -8.70 16.05
CA GLY A 135 7.28 -7.23 15.99
C GLY A 135 8.60 -6.62 16.48
N ALA A 136 9.48 -7.41 17.14
CA ALA A 136 10.68 -6.87 17.77
C ALA A 136 11.66 -6.27 16.75
N THR A 137 12.19 -5.09 17.05
CA THR A 137 13.12 -4.35 16.19
C THR A 137 14.58 -4.63 16.55
N THR A 138 15.47 -4.51 15.56
CA THR A 138 16.93 -4.58 15.70
C THR A 138 17.56 -3.39 15.00
N LEU A 139 18.33 -2.59 15.74
CA LEU A 139 18.98 -1.39 15.21
C LEU A 139 19.97 -1.73 14.10
N VAL A 140 19.85 -1.05 12.96
CA VAL A 140 20.82 -1.07 11.85
C VAL A 140 21.82 0.06 12.05
N GLY A 141 21.33 1.28 12.26
CA GLY A 141 22.17 2.43 12.56
C GLY A 141 21.49 3.78 12.33
N ASP A 142 22.21 4.82 12.68
CA ASP A 142 21.77 6.21 12.57
C ASP A 142 21.83 6.72 11.13
N THR A 143 20.84 7.49 10.71
CA THR A 143 20.81 8.06 9.35
C THR A 143 21.73 9.29 9.19
N GLY A 144 22.14 9.94 10.28
CA GLY A 144 22.87 11.20 10.29
C GLY A 144 22.01 12.40 9.89
N LEU A 145 20.69 12.21 9.78
CA LEU A 145 19.73 13.26 9.44
C LEU A 145 19.24 13.96 10.72
N SER A 146 18.83 15.21 10.56
CA SER A 146 18.11 15.95 11.61
C SER A 146 16.61 15.79 11.43
N PHE A 147 15.85 16.13 12.47
CA PHE A 147 14.38 16.14 12.36
C PHE A 147 13.93 17.10 11.27
N ALA A 148 13.10 16.58 10.36
CA ALA A 148 12.38 17.37 9.38
C ALA A 148 11.04 16.69 9.03
N PRO A 149 10.04 17.44 8.53
CA PRO A 149 8.73 16.89 8.21
C PRO A 149 8.76 15.87 7.07
N GLY A 150 7.93 14.82 7.19
CA GLY A 150 7.81 13.79 6.15
C GLY A 150 8.86 12.72 6.27
N ASN A 151 8.50 11.48 5.98
CA ASN A 151 9.35 10.32 6.27
C ASN A 151 9.05 9.09 5.40
N GLY A 152 8.44 9.28 4.23
CA GLY A 152 8.11 8.15 3.37
C GLY A 152 9.36 7.40 2.93
N MET A 153 9.37 6.08 3.08
CA MET A 153 10.51 5.21 2.81
C MET A 153 10.07 4.00 1.98
N THR A 154 10.78 3.70 0.90
CA THR A 154 10.52 2.51 0.10
C THR A 154 11.80 1.95 -0.50
N PHE A 155 11.84 0.64 -0.70
CA PHE A 155 12.73 0.10 -1.72
C PHE A 155 12.23 0.48 -3.11
N PHE A 156 13.12 1.02 -3.95
CA PHE A 156 12.93 1.19 -5.38
C PHE A 156 14.02 0.38 -6.09
N GLY A 157 13.64 -0.78 -6.64
CA GLY A 157 14.59 -1.83 -6.96
C GLY A 157 15.37 -2.29 -5.71
N SER A 158 16.71 -2.18 -5.72
CA SER A 158 17.56 -2.56 -4.57
C SER A 158 17.93 -1.41 -3.65
N THR A 159 17.51 -0.19 -3.97
CA THR A 159 17.89 1.03 -3.25
C THR A 159 16.78 1.42 -2.29
N LEU A 160 17.13 1.64 -1.02
CA LEU A 160 16.20 2.15 -0.02
C LEU A 160 16.20 3.68 -0.08
N TYR A 161 15.08 4.26 -0.50
CA TYR A 161 14.89 5.69 -0.57
C TYR A 161 14.10 6.19 0.63
N LEU A 162 14.41 7.42 1.07
CA LEU A 162 13.69 8.15 2.11
C LEU A 162 13.41 9.56 1.58
N ALA A 163 12.14 9.97 1.56
CA ALA A 163 11.75 11.34 1.31
C ALA A 163 11.56 12.08 2.65
N GLN A 164 12.31 13.15 2.82
CA GLN A 164 12.25 14.00 4.00
C GLN A 164 12.29 15.47 3.56
N ASP A 165 11.35 16.27 4.06
CA ASP A 165 11.12 17.65 3.62
C ASP A 165 11.01 17.74 2.08
N THR A 166 11.92 18.47 1.43
CA THR A 166 12.01 18.56 -0.04
C THR A 166 13.24 17.84 -0.58
N SER A 167 13.68 16.78 0.08
CA SER A 167 14.87 16.02 -0.30
C SER A 167 14.56 14.52 -0.40
N LEU A 168 15.18 13.88 -1.37
CA LEU A 168 15.19 12.43 -1.51
C LEU A 168 16.58 11.92 -1.16
N TYR A 169 16.66 11.03 -0.19
CA TYR A 169 17.89 10.39 0.27
C TYR A 169 17.89 8.92 -0.10
N THR A 170 19.08 8.33 -0.23
CA THR A 170 19.27 6.88 -0.11
C THR A 170 19.77 6.53 1.27
N LEU A 171 19.29 5.43 1.83
CA LEU A 171 19.74 4.91 3.12
C LEU A 171 20.66 3.71 2.93
N ASN A 172 21.78 3.69 3.64
CA ASN A 172 22.66 2.52 3.66
C ASN A 172 22.03 1.42 4.52
N GLN A 173 21.72 0.28 3.90
CA GLN A 173 21.03 -0.85 4.55
C GLN A 173 21.84 -1.55 5.65
N ALA A 174 23.15 -1.30 5.74
CA ALA A 174 24.03 -1.90 6.75
C ALA A 174 24.39 -0.93 7.88
N THR A 175 24.34 0.39 7.63
CA THR A 175 24.78 1.41 8.59
C THR A 175 23.72 2.44 8.95
N GLY A 176 22.56 2.46 8.28
CA GLY A 176 21.53 3.49 8.42
C GLY A 176 21.84 4.79 7.68
N MET A 177 23.12 5.18 7.59
CA MET A 177 23.57 6.47 7.05
C MET A 177 22.90 6.88 5.72
N ALA A 178 22.34 8.09 5.71
CA ALA A 178 21.68 8.70 4.56
C ALA A 178 22.69 9.39 3.63
N THR A 179 22.38 9.38 2.33
CA THR A 179 23.10 10.16 1.30
C THR A 179 22.07 10.89 0.44
N LEU A 180 22.22 12.21 0.26
CA LEU A 180 21.32 12.99 -0.58
C LEU A 180 21.38 12.47 -2.02
N ALA A 181 20.25 12.03 -2.56
CA ALA A 181 20.12 11.60 -3.95
C ALA A 181 19.78 12.78 -4.85
N THR A 182 18.72 13.52 -4.51
CA THR A 182 18.28 14.70 -5.27
C THR A 182 17.34 15.57 -4.43
N ALA A 183 17.17 16.83 -4.82
CA ALA A 183 16.15 17.72 -4.25
C ALA A 183 14.82 17.50 -4.97
N LEU A 184 13.72 17.43 -4.22
CA LEU A 184 12.38 17.26 -4.74
C LEU A 184 11.81 18.60 -5.22
N THR A 185 11.32 18.62 -6.45
CA THR A 185 10.68 19.80 -7.06
C THR A 185 9.19 19.54 -7.20
N ILE A 186 8.40 20.24 -6.37
CA ILE A 186 6.96 20.05 -6.27
C ILE A 186 6.25 21.15 -7.06
N GLY A 187 5.47 20.73 -8.07
CA GLY A 187 4.58 21.61 -8.81
C GLY A 187 3.23 21.82 -8.11
N PRO A 188 2.38 22.75 -8.59
CA PRO A 188 1.02 22.96 -8.08
C PRO A 188 0.13 21.70 -8.25
N PRO A 189 -0.98 21.54 -7.50
CA PRO A 189 -1.62 22.52 -6.60
C PRO A 189 -1.05 22.69 -5.17
N PRO A 190 -0.15 21.84 -4.62
CA PRO A 190 0.40 22.05 -3.27
C PRO A 190 0.92 23.46 -3.03
N THR A 191 0.63 24.00 -1.84
CA THR A 191 0.82 25.43 -1.57
C THR A 191 1.88 25.71 -0.52
N SER A 192 1.98 24.89 0.55
CA SER A 192 2.95 25.10 1.62
C SER A 192 3.11 23.87 2.52
N PHE A 193 4.27 23.76 3.20
CA PHE A 193 4.55 22.71 4.19
C PHE A 193 4.26 21.29 3.70
N TYR A 194 4.57 21.03 2.43
CA TYR A 194 4.38 19.72 1.85
C TYR A 194 5.42 18.75 2.36
N ARG A 195 4.96 17.55 2.70
CA ARG A 195 5.80 16.45 3.17
C ARG A 195 5.35 15.14 2.54
N PHE A 196 6.26 14.19 2.38
CA PHE A 196 5.88 12.84 1.97
C PHE A 196 5.50 12.00 3.19
N GLY A 197 4.32 11.38 3.12
CA GLY A 197 3.82 10.44 4.11
C GLY A 197 4.46 9.07 3.93
N GLY A 198 4.07 8.39 2.86
CA GLY A 198 4.64 7.14 2.40
C GLY A 198 5.18 7.24 0.97
N LEU A 199 6.09 6.33 0.64
CA LEU A 199 6.58 6.08 -0.71
C LEU A 199 6.30 4.62 -1.09
N GLU A 200 6.22 4.33 -2.39
CA GLU A 200 6.07 2.96 -2.86
C GLU A 200 6.64 2.77 -4.27
N ASP A 201 7.34 1.66 -4.52
CA ASP A 201 7.69 1.22 -5.88
C ASP A 201 6.58 0.35 -6.48
N ALA A 202 5.78 0.93 -7.37
CA ALA A 202 4.79 0.19 -8.12
C ALA A 202 5.27 -0.08 -9.55
N GLY A 203 6.03 -1.17 -9.71
CA GLY A 203 6.44 -1.67 -11.01
C GLY A 203 7.47 -0.78 -11.73
N GLY A 204 8.41 -0.20 -10.99
CA GLY A 204 9.45 0.69 -11.52
C GLY A 204 9.02 2.15 -11.63
N THR A 205 7.88 2.51 -11.03
CA THR A 205 7.48 3.90 -10.83
C THR A 205 7.44 4.19 -9.34
N LEU A 206 8.19 5.20 -8.90
CA LEU A 206 8.20 5.64 -7.53
C LEU A 206 6.98 6.54 -7.29
N TYR A 207 6.03 6.05 -6.53
CA TYR A 207 4.88 6.80 -6.05
C TYR A 207 5.15 7.37 -4.67
N GLY A 208 4.40 8.42 -4.33
CA GLY A 208 4.41 8.98 -2.99
C GLY A 208 3.09 9.65 -2.64
N ILE A 209 2.79 9.65 -1.34
CA ILE A 209 1.69 10.44 -0.79
C ILE A 209 2.24 11.79 -0.34
N LEU A 210 1.83 12.84 -1.05
CA LEU A 210 2.21 14.20 -0.74
C LEU A 210 1.13 14.86 0.12
N ASN A 211 1.49 15.18 1.34
CA ASN A 211 0.63 15.84 2.31
C ASN A 211 0.79 17.35 2.16
N ASP A 212 -0.22 18.05 1.62
CA ASP A 212 -0.21 19.51 1.45
C ASP A 212 -0.92 20.16 2.63
N GLY A 213 -0.25 20.29 3.78
CA GLY A 213 -0.89 20.92 4.93
C GLY A 213 -0.17 20.76 6.25
N GLY A 214 0.64 21.76 6.60
CA GLY A 214 1.19 21.92 7.94
C GLY A 214 0.12 21.71 9.03
N THR A 215 0.44 20.88 10.02
CA THR A 215 -0.36 20.59 11.24
C THR A 215 -1.72 19.89 11.05
N GLY A 216 -1.92 19.12 9.97
CA GLY A 216 -2.85 17.98 10.01
C GLY A 216 -4.29 18.20 9.50
N SER A 217 -4.50 18.99 8.44
CA SER A 217 -5.82 19.04 7.79
C SER A 217 -5.84 19.36 6.28
N GLY A 218 -4.68 19.50 5.65
CA GLY A 218 -4.63 19.80 4.23
C GLY A 218 -4.75 18.53 3.36
N PRO A 219 -5.07 18.69 2.05
CA PRO A 219 -5.30 17.55 1.16
C PRO A 219 -4.05 16.68 1.02
N ASN A 220 -4.29 15.39 0.80
CA ASN A 220 -3.26 14.42 0.46
C ASN A 220 -3.37 14.13 -1.03
N TYR A 221 -2.24 14.05 -1.72
CA TYR A 221 -2.18 13.78 -3.15
C TYR A 221 -1.39 12.51 -3.43
N LEU A 222 -1.89 11.70 -4.35
CA LEU A 222 -1.05 10.70 -5.00
C LEU A 222 -0.14 11.40 -6.01
N THR A 223 1.15 11.05 -5.98
CA THR A 223 2.17 11.64 -6.84
C THR A 223 3.09 10.56 -7.41
N THR A 224 3.80 10.89 -8.49
CA THR A 224 5.01 10.18 -8.90
C THR A 224 6.24 11.04 -8.68
N ILE A 225 7.38 10.40 -8.43
CA ILE A 225 8.67 11.03 -8.22
C ILE A 225 9.66 10.44 -9.22
N ASP A 226 10.37 11.28 -9.97
CA ASP A 226 11.57 10.85 -10.69
C ASP A 226 12.76 10.88 -9.72
N PRO A 227 13.33 9.72 -9.32
CA PRO A 227 14.41 9.68 -8.33
C PRO A 227 15.75 10.23 -8.86
N ILE A 228 15.88 10.47 -10.18
CA ILE A 228 17.07 11.04 -10.79
C ILE A 228 16.98 12.57 -10.83
N THR A 229 15.86 13.10 -11.32
CA THR A 229 15.69 14.56 -11.47
C THR A 229 15.06 15.22 -10.25
N GLY A 230 14.41 14.45 -9.38
CA GLY A 230 13.63 14.94 -8.24
C GLY A 230 12.29 15.57 -8.63
N ALA A 231 11.87 15.48 -9.91
CA ALA A 231 10.61 16.03 -10.34
C ALA A 231 9.43 15.25 -9.73
N VAL A 232 8.53 15.97 -9.05
CA VAL A 232 7.29 15.42 -8.50
C VAL A 232 6.12 15.78 -9.40
N THR A 233 5.39 14.77 -9.87
CA THR A 233 4.17 14.95 -10.67
C THR A 233 2.95 14.59 -9.85
N ILE A 234 2.01 15.53 -9.71
CA ILE A 234 0.74 15.29 -9.02
C ILE A 234 -0.20 14.50 -9.93
N ILE A 235 -0.73 13.38 -9.45
CA ILE A 235 -1.74 12.58 -10.15
C ILE A 235 -3.14 13.10 -9.80
N GLY A 236 -3.44 13.18 -8.51
CA GLY A 236 -4.75 13.60 -8.03
C GLY A 236 -4.87 13.51 -6.52
N GLN A 237 -5.93 14.12 -5.99
CA GLN A 237 -6.21 14.11 -4.56
C GLN A 237 -6.73 12.72 -4.13
N THR A 238 -6.19 12.20 -3.03
CA THR A 238 -6.61 10.94 -2.40
C THR A 238 -7.51 11.22 -1.18
N ALA A 239 -7.78 10.21 -0.35
CA ALA A 239 -8.50 10.40 0.90
C ALA A 239 -7.71 11.30 1.88
N ASN A 240 -8.43 12.10 2.66
CA ASN A 240 -7.80 12.92 3.69
C ASN A 240 -7.16 12.03 4.75
N GLY A 241 -5.92 12.34 5.13
CA GLY A 241 -5.17 11.61 6.16
C GLY A 241 -4.47 10.38 5.61
N MET A 242 -4.47 10.18 4.29
CA MET A 242 -3.63 9.18 3.65
C MET A 242 -2.18 9.45 4.04
N ASP A 243 -1.47 8.42 4.51
CA ASP A 243 -0.05 8.53 4.86
C ASP A 243 0.71 7.40 4.14
N GLY A 244 0.51 6.15 4.58
CA GLY A 244 1.18 4.98 4.01
C GLY A 244 0.51 4.43 2.75
N ILE A 245 1.30 3.94 1.80
CA ILE A 245 0.85 3.27 0.59
C ILE A 245 1.68 2.01 0.33
N THR A 246 1.08 1.04 -0.35
CA THR A 246 1.80 -0.15 -0.84
C THR A 246 1.17 -0.66 -2.12
N PHE A 247 1.92 -1.44 -2.90
CA PHE A 247 1.46 -1.99 -4.17
C PHE A 247 1.58 -3.51 -4.18
N GLY A 248 0.46 -4.18 -4.44
CA GLY A 248 0.40 -5.63 -4.35
C GLY A 248 -0.50 -6.26 -5.37
N THR A 249 -0.23 -7.54 -5.62
CA THR A 249 -1.12 -8.37 -6.43
C THR A 249 -2.20 -8.97 -5.54
N ILE A 250 -3.46 -8.64 -5.81
CA ILE A 250 -4.59 -9.38 -5.25
C ILE A 250 -5.13 -10.37 -6.27
N VAL A 251 -5.47 -11.56 -5.78
CA VAL A 251 -6.10 -12.61 -6.57
C VAL A 251 -7.58 -12.60 -6.20
N LEU A 252 -8.36 -11.81 -6.93
CA LEU A 252 -9.80 -11.81 -6.72
C LEU A 252 -10.37 -13.15 -7.19
N PRO A 253 -11.15 -13.87 -6.35
CA PRO A 253 -11.91 -15.00 -6.84
C PRO A 253 -12.88 -14.46 -7.89
N VAL A 254 -12.69 -14.87 -9.15
CA VAL A 254 -13.66 -14.54 -10.20
C VAL A 254 -14.97 -15.20 -9.79
N PRO A 255 -16.10 -14.48 -9.74
CA PRO A 255 -17.37 -15.07 -9.35
C PRO A 255 -17.65 -16.27 -10.25
N SER A 256 -17.51 -17.46 -9.69
CA SER A 256 -17.91 -18.69 -10.37
C SER A 256 -19.44 -18.76 -10.30
N MET A 257 -20.07 -19.11 -11.41
CA MET A 257 -21.48 -19.48 -11.34
C MET A 257 -21.60 -20.68 -10.40
N SER A 258 -22.48 -20.58 -9.41
CA SER A 258 -22.84 -21.74 -8.58
C SER A 258 -23.17 -22.95 -9.48
N PRO A 259 -22.84 -24.19 -9.08
CA PRO A 259 -23.17 -25.39 -9.86
C PRO A 259 -24.63 -25.43 -10.31
N SER A 260 -25.55 -24.93 -9.47
CA SER A 260 -26.98 -24.83 -9.78
C SER A 260 -27.27 -23.87 -10.94
N ILE A 261 -26.57 -22.73 -10.99
CA ILE A 261 -26.71 -21.74 -12.06
C ILE A 261 -26.11 -22.27 -13.36
N MET A 262 -24.99 -23.01 -13.29
CA MET A 262 -24.45 -23.71 -14.47
C MET A 262 -25.43 -24.74 -15.04
N ILE A 263 -26.08 -25.55 -14.19
CA ILE A 263 -27.07 -26.54 -14.64
C ILE A 263 -28.24 -25.86 -15.35
N VAL A 264 -28.77 -24.77 -14.79
CA VAL A 264 -29.85 -24.00 -15.40
C VAL A 264 -29.40 -23.41 -16.74
N PHE A 265 -28.20 -22.85 -16.81
CA PHE A 265 -27.67 -22.25 -18.04
C PHE A 265 -27.48 -23.30 -19.15
N VAL A 266 -26.95 -24.48 -18.81
CA VAL A 266 -26.80 -25.61 -19.74
C VAL A 266 -28.15 -26.15 -20.19
N ALA A 267 -29.12 -26.28 -19.30
CA ALA A 267 -30.48 -26.70 -19.64
C ALA A 267 -31.18 -25.70 -20.57
N LEU A 268 -30.94 -24.40 -20.37
CA LEU A 268 -31.50 -23.34 -21.21
C LEU A 268 -30.89 -23.38 -22.63
N LEU A 269 -29.57 -23.54 -22.73
CA LEU A 269 -28.87 -23.72 -24.01
C LEU A 269 -29.34 -24.99 -24.74
N ALA A 270 -29.49 -26.10 -24.03
CA ALA A 270 -30.02 -27.34 -24.59
C ALA A 270 -31.47 -27.18 -25.06
N GLY A 271 -32.31 -26.49 -24.29
CA GLY A 271 -33.69 -26.17 -24.66
C GLY A 271 -33.79 -25.32 -25.92
N VAL A 272 -32.95 -24.29 -26.05
CA VAL A 272 -32.85 -23.45 -27.25
C VAL A 272 -32.39 -24.27 -28.46
N ALA A 273 -31.37 -25.12 -28.29
CA ALA A 273 -30.91 -26.00 -29.36
C ALA A 273 -32.01 -26.96 -29.84
N ILE A 274 -32.74 -27.60 -28.91
CA ILE A 274 -33.86 -28.50 -29.24
C ILE A 274 -34.98 -27.73 -29.97
N PHE A 275 -35.30 -26.52 -29.51
CA PHE A 275 -36.31 -25.67 -30.15
C PHE A 275 -35.93 -25.31 -31.60
N LEU A 276 -34.66 -24.94 -31.83
CA LEU A 276 -34.16 -24.60 -33.17
C LEU A 276 -34.12 -25.81 -34.11
N VAL A 277 -33.76 -27.00 -33.61
CA VAL A 277 -33.79 -28.25 -34.38
C VAL A 277 -35.23 -28.64 -34.74
N ARG A 278 -36.19 -28.48 -33.84
CA ARG A 278 -37.61 -28.79 -34.11
C ARG A 278 -38.25 -27.85 -35.12
N ARG A 279 -37.79 -26.60 -35.20
CA ARG A 279 -38.33 -25.59 -36.13
C ARG A 279 -37.74 -25.70 -37.54
N SER A 280 -36.68 -26.48 -37.71
CA SER A 280 -35.96 -26.66 -38.98
C SER A 280 -36.25 -27.99 -39.69
N ASN A 281 -37.09 -28.85 -39.09
CA ASN A 281 -37.74 -30.01 -39.72
C ASN A 281 -39.20 -29.69 -40.03
#